data_AF-A0A939XQW6-F1
#
_entry.id   AF-A0A939XQW6-F1
#
_cell.length_a   1.000
_cell.length_b   1.000
_cell.length_c   1.000
_cell.angle_alpha   90.00
_cell.angle_beta   90.00
_cell.angle_gamma   90.00
#
_symmetry.space_group_name_H-M   'P 1'
#
loop_
_entity.id
_entity.type
_entity.pdbx_description
1 polymer ?
#
loop_
_entity_poly.entity_id
_entity_poly.type
_entity_poly.pdbx_seq_one_letter_code
_entity_poly.pdbx_strand_id
1 'polypeptide(L)'
;METIDTAKPQLKPSQPGDIICIAGALGDSAAPCTEEGEYLAKCKHVHSVTTIYDGIDPAIKCIMELSGLSAEIRLDNLPFGNDLIQQFDSQLSQLYLHALHEGKVHELLATVQYKHFADFNDKYKKRFGTPLHAIGRIVEGDSTRVNYIENAFGAMPIGTSLEHFC
;
A
#
# COMPACT_ATOMS: atom_id res chain seq x y z
N MET A 1 -18.16 16.26 -28.61
CA MET A 1 -17.21 15.17 -28.37
C MET A 1 -16.51 15.53 -27.07
N GLU A 2 -17.12 15.15 -25.95
CA GLU A 2 -16.65 15.51 -24.61
C GLU A 2 -15.28 14.88 -24.36
N THR A 3 -14.31 15.74 -24.10
CA THR A 3 -12.99 15.34 -23.65
C THR A 3 -13.13 14.94 -22.19
N ILE A 4 -13.18 13.64 -21.94
CA ILE A 4 -13.12 13.08 -20.60
C ILE A 4 -11.69 13.33 -20.11
N ASP A 5 -11.51 14.42 -19.37
CA ASP A 5 -10.28 14.75 -18.67
C ASP A 5 -10.10 13.68 -17.58
N THR A 6 -9.45 12.58 -17.95
CA THR A 6 -9.00 11.55 -17.01
C THR A 6 -7.88 12.18 -16.22
N ALA A 7 -8.25 12.86 -15.13
CA ALA A 7 -7.33 13.43 -14.18
C ALA A 7 -6.35 12.32 -13.75
N LYS A 8 -5.15 12.33 -14.34
CA LYS A 8 -4.05 11.51 -13.85
C LYS A 8 -3.87 11.87 -12.38
N PRO A 9 -3.91 10.91 -11.44
CA PRO A 9 -3.67 11.19 -10.04
C PRO A 9 -2.36 11.97 -9.93
N GLN A 10 -2.40 13.13 -9.28
CA GLN A 10 -1.22 13.97 -9.11
C GLN A 10 -0.24 13.24 -8.21
N LEU A 11 0.75 12.55 -8.79
CA LEU A 11 1.82 11.95 -8.02
C LEU A 11 2.80 13.06 -7.61
N LYS A 12 2.86 13.38 -6.32
CA LYS A 12 3.95 14.17 -5.75
C LYS A 12 5.06 13.20 -5.34
N PRO A 13 6.34 13.60 -5.41
CA PRO A 13 7.42 12.77 -4.92
C PRO A 13 7.21 12.50 -3.42
N SER A 14 7.30 11.23 -3.05
CA SER A 14 7.20 10.81 -1.65
C SER A 14 8.41 11.31 -0.87
N GLN A 15 8.24 11.41 0.45
CA GLN A 15 9.24 11.94 1.37
C GLN A 15 9.76 10.82 2.28
N PRO A 16 11.01 10.93 2.77
CA PRO A 16 11.51 10.01 3.79
C PRO A 16 10.58 9.97 5.00
N GLY A 17 10.25 8.76 5.44
CA GLY A 17 9.35 8.50 6.56
C GLY A 17 7.87 8.45 6.19
N ASP A 18 7.46 8.67 4.94
CA ASP A 18 6.08 8.41 4.53
C ASP A 18 5.70 6.94 4.77
N ILE A 19 4.47 6.72 5.23
CA ILE A 19 3.89 5.39 5.34
C ILE A 19 3.42 4.94 3.97
N ILE A 20 3.80 3.72 3.58
CA ILE A 20 3.28 3.02 2.42
C ILE A 20 2.08 2.19 2.88
N CYS A 21 0.92 2.40 2.24
CA CYS A 21 -0.31 1.70 2.61
C CYS A 21 -1.16 1.25 1.42
N ILE A 22 -1.95 0.20 1.63
CA ILE A 22 -2.90 -0.36 0.66
C ILE A 22 -4.34 -0.10 1.11
N ALA A 23 -5.23 0.25 0.17
CA ALA A 23 -6.62 0.62 0.43
C ALA A 23 -7.51 -0.54 0.91
N GLY A 24 -7.36 -1.72 0.33
CA GLY A 24 -8.13 -2.91 0.67
C GLY A 24 -7.28 -4.16 0.87
N ALA A 25 -7.93 -5.31 0.82
CA ALA A 25 -7.30 -6.62 0.92
C ALA A 25 -6.96 -7.16 -0.48
N LEU A 26 -5.75 -7.68 -0.62
CA LEU A 26 -5.24 -8.29 -1.84
C LEU A 26 -6.05 -9.55 -2.15
N GLY A 27 -6.63 -9.59 -3.35
CA GLY A 27 -7.45 -10.72 -3.82
C GLY A 27 -8.96 -10.53 -3.68
N ASP A 28 -9.44 -9.53 -2.92
CA ASP A 28 -10.88 -9.34 -2.67
C ASP A 28 -11.55 -8.30 -3.60
N SER A 29 -10.76 -7.51 -4.34
CA SER A 29 -11.29 -6.40 -5.13
C SER A 29 -11.88 -6.84 -6.47
N ALA A 30 -13.21 -6.73 -6.60
CA ALA A 30 -13.96 -7.06 -7.82
C ALA A 30 -14.12 -5.87 -8.79
N ALA A 31 -13.75 -4.64 -8.40
CA ALA A 31 -14.01 -3.43 -9.18
C ALA A 31 -12.94 -2.33 -8.94
N PRO A 32 -12.72 -1.42 -9.90
CA PRO A 32 -11.72 -0.35 -9.76
C PRO A 32 -12.10 0.64 -8.64
N CYS A 33 -11.19 0.82 -7.67
CA CYS A 33 -11.31 1.75 -6.52
C CYS A 33 -11.22 3.23 -6.93
N THR A 34 -12.15 3.70 -7.76
CA THR A 34 -12.11 5.04 -8.35
C THR A 34 -12.40 6.12 -7.31
N GLU A 35 -13.38 5.90 -6.42
CA GLU A 35 -13.73 6.89 -5.40
C GLU A 35 -12.64 7.02 -4.34
N GLU A 36 -12.08 5.89 -3.90
CA GLU A 36 -10.96 5.84 -2.97
C GLU A 36 -9.74 6.54 -3.56
N GLY A 37 -9.45 6.30 -4.84
CA GLY A 37 -8.32 6.91 -5.56
C GLY A 37 -8.46 8.42 -5.65
N GLU A 38 -9.66 8.91 -6.01
CA GLU A 38 -9.94 10.35 -6.01
C GLU A 38 -9.83 10.97 -4.62
N TYR A 39 -10.32 10.28 -3.59
CA TYR A 39 -10.26 10.76 -2.22
C TYR A 39 -8.81 10.88 -1.74
N LEU A 40 -7.98 9.86 -2.01
CA LEU A 40 -6.56 9.84 -1.68
C LEU A 40 -5.81 10.94 -2.45
N ALA A 41 -6.04 11.09 -3.75
CA ALA A 41 -5.37 12.10 -4.57
C ALA A 41 -5.69 13.56 -4.16
N LYS A 42 -6.88 13.80 -3.60
CA LYS A 42 -7.30 15.13 -3.11
C LYS A 42 -6.74 15.44 -1.71
N CYS A 43 -6.18 14.45 -1.00
CA CYS A 43 -5.71 14.62 0.36
C CYS A 43 -4.31 15.26 0.40
N LYS A 44 -4.17 16.38 1.12
CA LYS A 44 -2.89 17.10 1.24
C LYS A 44 -1.77 16.32 1.95
N HIS A 45 -2.11 15.28 2.69
CA HIS A 45 -1.18 14.45 3.46
C HIS A 45 -0.76 13.18 2.70
N VAL A 46 -1.37 12.93 1.55
CA VAL A 46 -1.00 11.87 0.62
C VAL A 46 -0.02 12.48 -0.38
N HIS A 47 1.14 11.86 -0.54
CA HIS A 47 2.16 12.33 -1.48
C HIS A 47 2.01 11.61 -2.83
N SER A 48 1.86 10.29 -2.82
CA SER A 48 1.72 9.50 -4.04
C SER A 48 0.56 8.53 -3.91
N VAL A 49 -0.12 8.27 -5.04
CA VAL A 49 -1.15 7.23 -5.18
C VAL A 49 -0.93 6.57 -6.53
N THR A 50 -0.86 5.24 -6.55
CA THR A 50 -0.81 4.44 -7.76
C THR A 50 -1.71 3.21 -7.61
N THR A 51 -2.06 2.59 -8.72
CA THR A 51 -2.86 1.37 -8.73
C THR A 51 -1.92 0.17 -8.86
N ILE A 52 -2.17 -0.85 -8.05
CA ILE A 52 -1.55 -2.16 -8.18
C ILE A 52 -2.28 -2.87 -9.31
N TYR A 53 -1.56 -3.36 -10.32
CA TYR A 53 -2.16 -4.10 -11.46
C TYR A 53 -1.51 -5.47 -11.67
N ASP A 54 -0.18 -5.52 -11.67
CA ASP A 54 0.61 -6.73 -11.91
C ASP A 54 1.57 -6.99 -10.74
N GLY A 55 0.99 -7.03 -9.54
CA GLY A 55 1.73 -7.18 -8.28
C GLY A 55 2.18 -5.87 -7.63
N ILE A 56 2.55 -5.99 -6.36
CA ILE A 56 2.93 -4.87 -5.49
C ILE A 56 4.32 -4.30 -5.86
N ASP A 57 5.27 -5.15 -6.30
CA ASP A 57 6.65 -4.73 -6.55
C ASP A 57 6.76 -3.66 -7.67
N PRO A 58 6.10 -3.80 -8.84
CA PRO A 58 6.07 -2.74 -9.85
C PRO A 58 5.44 -1.43 -9.36
N ALA A 59 4.38 -1.52 -8.53
CA ALA A 59 3.70 -0.35 -7.99
C ALA A 59 4.61 0.44 -7.03
N ILE A 60 5.33 -0.26 -6.14
CA ILE A 60 6.30 0.36 -5.23
C ILE A 60 7.45 0.98 -6.03
N LYS A 61 7.99 0.28 -7.03
CA LYS A 61 9.07 0.80 -7.89
C LYS A 61 8.67 2.10 -8.59
N CYS A 62 7.44 2.19 -9.08
CA CYS A 62 6.93 3.44 -9.66
C CYS A 62 6.98 4.61 -8.65
N ILE A 63 6.62 4.37 -7.38
CA ILE A 63 6.71 5.39 -6.31
C ILE A 63 8.17 5.74 -6.01
N MET A 64 9.06 4.75 -5.93
CA MET A 64 10.49 4.93 -5.67
C MET A 64 11.19 5.72 -6.78
N GLU A 65 10.97 5.35 -8.04
CA GLU A 65 11.55 6.01 -9.21
C GLU A 65 11.15 7.48 -9.29
N LEU A 66 9.88 7.78 -9.01
CA LEU A 66 9.40 9.17 -8.98
C LEU A 66 10.04 9.98 -7.85
N SER A 67 10.33 9.34 -6.72
CA SER A 67 10.82 10.01 -5.52
C SER A 67 12.35 10.05 -5.42
N GLY A 68 13.06 9.18 -6.14
CA GLY A 68 14.50 8.96 -5.96
C GLY A 68 14.86 8.35 -4.60
N LEU A 69 13.93 7.60 -3.99
CA LEU A 69 14.05 7.05 -2.64
C LEU A 69 13.87 5.53 -2.65
N SER A 70 14.24 4.87 -1.56
CA SER A 70 13.99 3.45 -1.34
C SER A 70 12.74 3.21 -0.50
N ALA A 71 12.34 1.95 -0.34
CA ALA A 71 11.17 1.52 0.41
C ALA A 71 11.50 0.31 1.29
N GLU A 72 10.96 0.30 2.51
CA GLU A 72 10.93 -0.86 3.40
C GLU A 72 9.51 -1.40 3.48
N ILE A 73 9.33 -2.68 3.18
CA ILE A 73 8.03 -3.35 3.13
C ILE A 73 8.03 -4.55 4.07
N ARG A 74 7.04 -4.60 4.94
CA ARG A 74 6.81 -5.71 5.87
C ARG A 74 5.82 -6.69 5.25
N LEU A 75 6.31 -7.87 4.89
CA LEU A 75 5.50 -8.92 4.27
C LEU A 75 4.42 -9.43 5.22
N ASP A 76 4.72 -9.47 6.52
CA ASP A 76 3.78 -9.79 7.60
C ASP A 76 2.58 -8.83 7.72
N ASN A 77 2.69 -7.62 7.16
CA ASN A 77 1.62 -6.62 7.21
C ASN A 77 0.79 -6.56 5.92
N LEU A 78 1.11 -7.36 4.89
CA LEU A 78 0.35 -7.35 3.65
C LEU A 78 -1.10 -7.81 3.92
N PRO A 79 -2.12 -7.03 3.53
CA PRO A 79 -3.51 -7.37 3.79
C PRO A 79 -3.98 -8.40 2.76
N PHE A 80 -4.14 -9.66 3.13
CA PHE A 80 -4.66 -10.69 2.22
C PHE A 80 -6.14 -10.96 2.49
N GLY A 81 -6.91 -11.15 1.42
CA GLY A 81 -8.25 -11.68 1.48
C GLY A 81 -8.27 -13.13 1.97
N ASN A 82 -9.33 -13.53 2.67
CA ASN A 82 -9.46 -14.88 3.21
C ASN A 82 -9.48 -15.96 2.13
N ASP A 83 -10.06 -15.66 0.96
CA ASP A 83 -10.14 -16.60 -0.16
C ASP A 83 -8.75 -16.83 -0.76
N LEU A 84 -7.94 -15.78 -0.87
CA LEU A 84 -6.56 -15.88 -1.33
C LEU A 84 -5.70 -16.67 -0.35
N ILE A 85 -5.83 -16.42 0.97
CA ILE A 85 -5.13 -17.22 2.00
C ILE A 85 -5.49 -18.71 1.88
N GLN A 86 -6.78 -19.02 1.69
CA GLN A 86 -7.27 -20.40 1.53
C GLN A 86 -6.74 -21.05 0.24
N GLN A 87 -6.68 -20.30 -0.87
CA GLN A 87 -6.18 -20.81 -2.16
C GLN A 87 -4.74 -21.30 -2.06
N PHE A 88 -3.91 -20.64 -1.26
CA PHE A 88 -2.51 -21.01 -1.05
C PHE A 88 -2.31 -21.94 0.16
N ASP A 89 -3.39 -22.46 0.77
CA ASP A 89 -3.35 -23.37 1.92
C ASP A 89 -2.38 -22.91 3.03
N SER A 90 -2.39 -21.60 3.34
CA SER A 90 -1.47 -20.97 4.30
C SER A 90 0.03 -21.07 3.97
N GLN A 91 0.41 -21.43 2.74
CA GLN A 91 1.80 -21.37 2.27
C GLN A 91 2.22 -19.90 2.05
N LEU A 92 2.58 -19.22 3.15
CA LEU A 92 2.86 -17.77 3.14
C LEU A 92 3.91 -17.36 2.12
N SER A 93 4.98 -18.13 1.92
CA SER A 93 6.01 -17.77 0.93
C SER A 93 5.46 -17.74 -0.51
N GLN A 94 4.55 -18.64 -0.86
CA GLN A 94 3.92 -18.64 -2.18
C GLN A 94 2.89 -17.52 -2.30
N LEU A 95 2.13 -17.27 -1.23
CA LEU A 95 1.19 -16.16 -1.15
C LEU A 95 1.90 -14.80 -1.32
N TYR A 96 3.07 -14.61 -0.69
CA TYR A 96 3.89 -13.41 -0.84
C TYR A 96 4.42 -13.26 -2.25
N LEU A 97 5.00 -14.32 -2.84
CA LEU A 97 5.47 -14.28 -4.22
C LEU A 97 4.34 -13.93 -5.20
N HIS A 98 3.17 -14.51 -5.00
CA HIS A 98 1.99 -14.22 -5.81
C HIS A 98 1.60 -12.74 -5.71
N ALA A 99 1.48 -12.19 -4.51
CA ALA A 99 1.10 -10.79 -4.32
C ALA A 99 2.16 -9.77 -4.79
N LEU A 100 3.45 -10.13 -4.70
CA LEU A 100 4.53 -9.27 -5.16
C LEU A 100 4.62 -9.21 -6.70
N HIS A 101 4.35 -10.31 -7.40
CA HIS A 101 4.70 -10.45 -8.82
C HIS A 101 3.58 -10.84 -9.79
N GLU A 102 2.55 -11.56 -9.32
CA GLU A 102 1.59 -12.24 -10.21
C GLU A 102 0.13 -11.82 -9.96
N GLY A 103 -0.13 -11.13 -8.86
CA GLY A 103 -1.47 -10.72 -8.45
C GLY A 103 -2.04 -9.65 -9.38
N LYS A 104 -3.06 -10.02 -10.16
CA LYS A 104 -4.00 -9.06 -10.76
C LYS A 104 -4.90 -8.52 -9.69
N VAL A 105 -4.39 -7.51 -9.01
CA VAL A 105 -5.12 -6.79 -7.98
C VAL A 105 -5.65 -5.51 -8.62
N HIS A 106 -6.79 -5.00 -8.17
CA HIS A 106 -7.29 -3.67 -8.55
C HIS A 106 -7.29 -2.74 -7.34
N GLU A 107 -6.25 -2.87 -6.51
CA GLU A 107 -6.10 -2.15 -5.25
C GLU A 107 -5.22 -0.91 -5.42
N LEU A 108 -5.35 0.02 -4.48
CA LEU A 108 -4.57 1.24 -4.47
C LEU A 108 -3.40 1.14 -3.50
N LEU A 109 -2.24 1.63 -3.93
CA LEU A 109 -1.05 1.84 -3.13
C LEU A 109 -0.84 3.35 -2.97
N ALA A 110 -0.68 3.81 -1.73
CA ALA A 110 -0.47 5.23 -1.45
C ALA A 110 0.68 5.45 -0.48
N THR A 111 1.30 6.64 -0.57
CA THR A 111 2.22 7.16 0.45
C THR A 111 1.57 8.29 1.22
N VAL A 112 1.62 8.20 2.55
CA VAL A 112 0.98 9.16 3.46
C VAL A 112 1.98 9.66 4.48
N GLN A 113 1.99 10.96 4.72
CA GLN A 113 2.84 11.57 5.74
C GLN A 113 2.60 10.94 7.11
N TYR A 114 3.65 10.36 7.71
CA TYR A 114 3.58 9.60 8.97
C TYR A 114 2.76 10.28 10.07
N LYS A 115 3.07 11.56 10.34
CA LYS A 115 2.43 12.34 11.42
C LYS A 115 0.92 12.51 11.28
N HIS A 116 0.36 12.22 10.10
CA HIS A 116 -1.07 12.32 9.82
C HIS A 116 -1.72 10.99 9.48
N PHE A 117 -0.94 9.90 9.41
CA PHE A 117 -1.45 8.61 8.97
C PHE A 117 -2.58 8.11 9.86
N ALA A 118 -2.43 8.13 11.19
CA ALA A 118 -3.46 7.65 12.11
C ALA A 118 -4.80 8.41 11.97
N ASP A 119 -4.77 9.74 12.08
CA ASP A 119 -5.96 10.58 11.94
C ASP A 119 -6.61 10.46 10.56
N PHE A 120 -5.78 10.33 9.52
CA PHE A 120 -6.25 10.18 8.16
C PHE A 120 -6.89 8.81 7.94
N ASN A 121 -6.29 7.75 8.48
CA ASN A 121 -6.80 6.39 8.38
C ASN A 121 -8.15 6.25 9.08
N ASP A 122 -8.34 6.89 10.24
CA ASP A 122 -9.64 6.92 10.92
C ASP A 122 -10.73 7.60 10.08
N LYS A 123 -10.40 8.69 9.37
CA LYS A 123 -11.33 9.37 8.46
C LYS A 123 -11.63 8.52 7.24
N TYR A 124 -10.61 7.88 6.68
CA TYR A 124 -10.73 6.97 5.55
C TYR A 124 -11.65 5.79 5.91
N LYS A 125 -11.39 5.11 7.03
CA LYS A 125 -12.22 4.02 7.55
C LYS A 125 -13.67 4.42 7.79
N LYS A 126 -13.90 5.62 8.36
CA LYS A 126 -15.27 6.13 8.53
C LYS A 126 -16.00 6.36 7.21
N ARG A 127 -15.27 6.66 6.13
CA ARG A 127 -15.84 6.93 4.81
C ARG A 127 -16.09 5.64 4.01
N PHE A 128 -15.13 4.73 3.97
CA PHE A 128 -15.15 3.56 3.09
C PHE A 128 -15.42 2.24 3.83
N GLY A 129 -15.52 2.26 5.16
CA GLY A 129 -15.80 1.08 5.98
C GLY A 129 -14.56 0.24 6.32
N THR A 130 -13.51 0.34 5.51
CA THR A 130 -12.23 -0.37 5.70
C THR A 130 -11.07 0.62 5.93
N PRO A 131 -10.10 0.28 6.79
CA PRO A 131 -8.90 1.09 6.97
C PRO A 131 -7.90 0.91 5.83
N LEU A 132 -7.03 1.90 5.66
CA LEU A 132 -5.75 1.73 4.96
C LEU A 132 -4.84 0.81 5.78
N HIS A 133 -4.20 -0.14 5.10
CA HIS A 133 -3.28 -1.09 5.70
C HIS A 133 -1.85 -0.59 5.54
N ALA A 134 -1.19 -0.23 6.65
CA ALA A 134 0.21 0.18 6.62
C ALA A 134 1.13 -1.02 6.42
N ILE A 135 1.77 -1.09 5.25
CA ILE A 135 2.62 -2.22 4.86
C ILE A 135 4.11 -1.88 4.93
N GLY A 136 4.47 -0.61 5.11
CA GLY A 136 5.86 -0.20 5.04
C GLY A 136 6.06 1.31 5.12
N ARG A 137 7.25 1.75 4.73
CA ARG A 137 7.63 3.17 4.71
C ARG A 137 8.64 3.49 3.61
N ILE A 138 8.65 4.74 3.19
CA ILE A 138 9.69 5.31 2.34
C ILE A 138 10.91 5.64 3.19
N VAL A 139 12.09 5.28 2.71
CA VAL A 139 13.37 5.52 3.40
C VAL A 139 14.39 6.12 2.45
N GLU A 140 15.40 6.78 3.01
CA GLU A 140 16.57 7.17 2.22
C GLU A 140 17.29 5.91 1.72
N GLY A 141 17.73 5.94 0.46
CA GLY A 141 18.43 4.81 -0.14
C GLY A 141 18.31 4.78 -1.66
N ASP A 142 18.86 3.72 -2.24
CA ASP A 142 18.86 3.50 -3.69
C ASP A 142 17.45 3.14 -4.20
N SER A 143 16.94 3.91 -5.17
CA SER A 143 15.60 3.73 -5.73
C SER A 143 15.44 2.47 -6.59
N THR A 144 16.49 1.68 -6.80
CA THR A 144 16.46 0.41 -7.55
C THR A 144 16.13 -0.80 -6.68
N ARG A 145 16.20 -0.67 -5.34
CA ARG A 145 16.04 -1.80 -4.41
C ARG A 145 14.97 -1.53 -3.36
N VAL A 146 13.97 -2.41 -3.33
CA VAL A 146 13.00 -2.52 -2.23
C VAL A 146 13.59 -3.43 -1.15
N ASN A 147 13.44 -3.04 0.11
CA ASN A 147 13.83 -3.83 1.26
C ASN A 147 12.61 -4.57 1.82
N TYR A 148 12.49 -5.85 1.50
CA TYR A 148 11.45 -6.72 2.05
C TYR A 148 11.90 -7.29 3.40
N ILE A 149 11.03 -7.15 4.41
CA ILE A 149 11.25 -7.61 5.77
C ILE A 149 10.15 -8.62 6.09
N GLU A 150 10.55 -9.79 6.58
CA GLU A 150 9.65 -10.79 7.13
C GLU A 150 10.01 -10.96 8.60
N ASN A 151 9.05 -10.80 9.51
CA ASN A 151 9.25 -11.27 10.87
C ASN A 151 9.30 -12.80 10.87
N ALA A 152 10.42 -13.37 11.34
CA ALA A 152 10.51 -14.79 11.60
C ALA A 152 9.34 -15.23 12.48
N PHE A 153 8.51 -16.14 11.97
CA PHE A 153 7.32 -16.73 12.61
C PHE A 153 7.42 -16.78 14.15
N GLY A 154 6.59 -15.98 14.85
CA GLY A 154 6.49 -16.08 16.31
C GLY A 154 5.90 -14.90 17.10
N ALA A 155 5.68 -13.72 16.49
CA ALA A 155 5.04 -12.61 17.18
C ALA A 155 3.76 -12.20 16.46
N MET A 156 2.63 -12.67 16.97
CA MET A 156 1.30 -12.19 16.60
C MET A 156 1.19 -10.71 17.01
N PRO A 157 0.95 -9.74 16.11
CA PRO A 157 0.51 -8.42 16.55
C PRO A 157 -0.96 -8.53 16.94
N ILE A 158 -1.18 -8.91 18.20
CA ILE A 158 -2.47 -8.69 18.85
C ILE A 158 -2.51 -7.20 19.17
N GLY A 159 -3.41 -6.48 18.49
CA GLY A 159 -3.83 -5.17 18.95
C GLY A 159 -3.11 -4.00 18.29
N THR A 160 -3.95 -3.14 17.72
CA THR A 160 -3.79 -1.70 17.59
C THR A 160 -2.73 -1.09 18.51
N SER A 161 -1.51 -0.87 18.01
CA SER A 161 -0.62 0.20 18.47
C SER A 161 0.55 0.35 17.51
N LEU A 162 0.62 1.49 16.82
CA LEU A 162 1.85 1.95 16.17
C LEU A 162 2.81 2.38 17.29
N GLU A 163 3.48 1.42 17.93
CA GLU A 163 4.53 1.75 18.90
C GLU A 163 5.80 2.18 18.17
N HIS A 164 6.36 3.26 18.72
CA HIS A 164 7.49 4.03 18.22
C HIS A 164 8.72 3.16 17.91
N PHE A 165 9.23 3.28 16.69
CA PHE A 165 10.63 2.99 16.41
C PHE A 165 11.39 4.34 16.49
N CYS A 166 11.91 4.62 17.68
CA CYS A 166 13.00 5.59 17.88
C CYS A 166 14.34 4.94 17.52
#